data_AF-E7GA75-F1
#
_entry.id   AF-E7GA75-F1
#
_cell.length_a   1.000
_cell.length_b   1.000
_cell.length_c   1.000
_cell.angle_alpha   90.00
_cell.angle_beta   90.00
_cell.angle_gamma   90.00
#
_symmetry.space_group_name_H-M   'P 1'
#
loop_
_entity.id
_entity.type
_entity.pdbx_description
1 polymer ?
#
loop_
_entity_poly.entity_id
_entity_poly.type
_entity_poly.pdbx_seq_one_letter_code
_entity_poly.pdbx_strand_id
1 'polypeptide(L)'
;MDILEEDKMDELNYAIDMLVERQGLLSDYGSINLSSLNDNNTLYEFEAINDMSDIERYLIYNASKKQDIEDYLKFERDLNDKNSALDMFFIPVIIFNNWDDEMNFYQSIFDNLKTAKERRRLKDIFASKISIYMELNQKISLNIDDETNYVEYLDGKNSYTSDVKGYIYNISFFELKKLFNVTGNDLFKKNIRKGNKGDKTIGDIKKEFKKYLCVHVYNALCNEIDRMQLEELLGISRDILVKNSPNKFWFCHNGITIFSYDQEEFERVGKKIVLNPKNVSVINGAQTITGFYNSIKELKLELLSIFQDFDNINIDIDKSLEDASKSIFVKSIIIHGNEHYVQPITCGLNTQVPILPEHIIADSDEAKRLNKILKKGKIEIVPEGYNSVFDQGYSALDFAKKYLLCTMKPGRSKNLRKNDLKSIIEQAAERFNGKSEELLKEFRTIGEIDKWWKTYKKEREELYLSEEDIVFCKYGKNYFTSYVLDNDYSSEDYFLAFDEFVKSMKRVSHNEITLNDFKKDDLFKSYLDNKDLMKKTYENDKVSKFDCNQLLTYLQKNIKSRYSISVVISNYLSKYNIPIENFRVINRISGKCCEAYPFPGSTFSEIYQMNSEYENEYIIFNDSKFR
;
A
#
# COMPACT_ATOMS: atom_id res chain seq x y z
N MET A 1 37.25 20.91 -16.25
CA MET A 1 35.80 21.04 -16.01
C MET A 1 35.18 19.66 -15.74
N ASP A 2 36.04 18.64 -15.54
CA ASP A 2 35.68 17.22 -15.65
C ASP A 2 35.62 16.47 -14.30
N ILE A 3 36.18 17.04 -13.22
CA ILE A 3 36.14 16.40 -11.88
C ILE A 3 34.72 16.46 -11.25
N LEU A 4 33.95 17.51 -11.59
CA LEU A 4 32.57 17.68 -11.08
C LEU A 4 31.52 16.88 -11.86
N GLU A 5 31.87 16.25 -12.98
CA GLU A 5 30.98 15.36 -13.74
C GLU A 5 31.22 13.88 -13.38
N GLU A 6 32.47 13.49 -13.06
CA GLU A 6 32.80 12.16 -12.52
C GLU A 6 32.12 11.89 -11.17
N ASP A 7 32.28 12.79 -10.18
CA ASP A 7 31.67 12.63 -8.84
C ASP A 7 30.12 12.49 -8.90
N LYS A 8 29.49 13.14 -9.90
CA LYS A 8 28.02 13.11 -10.07
C LYS A 8 27.51 11.80 -10.69
N MET A 9 28.34 11.11 -11.46
CA MET A 9 28.00 9.80 -12.02
C MET A 9 28.13 8.72 -10.94
N ASP A 10 29.10 8.85 -10.03
CA ASP A 10 29.35 7.91 -8.94
C ASP A 10 28.23 7.87 -7.90
N GLU A 11 27.64 9.02 -7.54
CA GLU A 11 26.49 9.06 -6.62
C GLU A 11 25.24 8.36 -7.18
N LEU A 12 24.92 8.60 -8.46
CA LEU A 12 23.78 7.94 -9.09
C LEU A 12 24.03 6.44 -9.23
N ASN A 13 25.23 6.04 -9.66
CA ASN A 13 25.61 4.63 -9.75
C ASN A 13 25.48 3.93 -8.39
N TYR A 14 25.95 4.56 -7.31
CA TYR A 14 25.78 4.04 -5.96
C TYR A 14 24.30 3.85 -5.58
N ALA A 15 23.45 4.83 -5.88
CA ALA A 15 22.01 4.72 -5.64
C ALA A 15 21.36 3.60 -6.48
N ILE A 16 21.77 3.43 -7.74
CA ILE A 16 21.31 2.34 -8.59
C ILE A 16 21.76 0.99 -8.04
N ASP A 17 23.02 0.84 -7.61
CA ASP A 17 23.53 -0.40 -7.01
C ASP A 17 22.73 -0.77 -5.75
N MET A 18 22.41 0.22 -4.90
CA MET A 18 21.54 0.02 -3.75
C MET A 18 20.13 -0.43 -4.15
N LEU A 19 19.56 0.14 -5.21
CA LEU A 19 18.24 -0.24 -5.71
C LEU A 19 18.26 -1.68 -6.25
N VAL A 20 19.28 -2.03 -7.03
CA VAL A 20 19.50 -3.38 -7.59
C VAL A 20 19.62 -4.42 -6.48
N GLU A 21 20.50 -4.18 -5.50
CA GLU A 21 20.68 -5.04 -4.33
C GLU A 21 19.37 -5.22 -3.54
N ARG A 22 18.68 -4.12 -3.28
CA ARG A 22 17.46 -4.09 -2.47
C ARG A 22 16.28 -4.81 -3.12
N GLN A 23 16.12 -4.68 -4.43
CA GLN A 23 14.99 -5.26 -5.17
C GLN A 23 15.29 -6.64 -5.76
N GLY A 24 16.55 -7.10 -5.67
CA GLY A 24 16.95 -8.40 -6.23
C GLY A 24 16.94 -8.39 -7.76
N LEU A 25 17.37 -7.28 -8.36
CA LEU A 25 17.43 -7.10 -9.81
C LEU A 25 18.69 -7.74 -10.37
N LEU A 26 18.63 -8.19 -11.63
CA LEU A 26 19.81 -8.65 -12.36
C LEU A 26 20.71 -7.46 -12.67
N SER A 27 22.02 -7.65 -12.49
CA SER A 27 23.03 -6.58 -12.57
C SER A 27 23.85 -6.60 -13.85
N ASP A 28 23.50 -7.41 -14.84
CA ASP A 28 24.23 -7.53 -16.10
C ASP A 28 23.90 -6.38 -17.07
N TYR A 29 24.91 -5.87 -17.79
CA TYR A 29 24.78 -4.70 -18.67
C TYR A 29 23.69 -4.79 -19.76
N GLY A 30 23.18 -6.00 -20.05
CA GLY A 30 22.07 -6.21 -20.99
C GLY A 30 20.68 -6.13 -20.38
N SER A 31 20.57 -6.10 -19.05
CA SER A 31 19.30 -6.14 -18.31
C SER A 31 18.92 -4.81 -17.68
N ILE A 32 19.80 -3.80 -17.73
CA ILE A 32 19.59 -2.47 -17.14
C ILE A 32 19.54 -1.40 -18.23
N ASN A 33 18.55 -0.51 -18.16
CA ASN A 33 18.46 0.70 -18.99
C ASN A 33 18.20 1.92 -18.11
N LEU A 34 19.08 2.92 -18.20
CA LEU A 34 18.98 4.18 -17.46
C LEU A 34 18.95 5.35 -18.45
N SER A 35 17.92 6.20 -18.36
CA SER A 35 17.79 7.40 -19.21
C SER A 35 17.45 8.64 -18.39
N SER A 36 18.09 9.77 -18.71
CA SER A 36 17.81 11.07 -18.08
C SER A 36 16.62 11.75 -18.76
N LEU A 37 15.73 12.34 -17.95
CA LEU A 37 14.50 13.02 -18.41
C LEU A 37 14.57 14.54 -18.32
N ASN A 38 15.66 15.09 -17.82
CA ASN A 38 15.88 16.53 -17.77
C ASN A 38 17.36 16.91 -17.86
N ASP A 39 17.61 18.10 -18.39
CA ASP A 39 18.97 18.63 -18.58
C ASP A 39 19.73 18.81 -17.25
N ASN A 40 18.99 18.97 -16.15
CA ASN A 40 19.56 19.11 -14.81
C ASN A 40 20.03 17.79 -14.18
N ASN A 41 19.75 16.65 -14.83
CA ASN A 41 20.10 15.31 -14.34
C ASN A 41 19.61 15.13 -12.88
N THR A 42 18.31 15.34 -12.68
CA THR A 42 17.61 15.07 -11.40
C THR A 42 16.46 14.08 -11.58
N LEU A 43 16.05 13.79 -12.82
CA LEU A 43 14.97 12.86 -13.14
C LEU A 43 15.45 11.77 -14.08
N TYR A 44 15.16 10.52 -13.75
CA TYR A 44 15.62 9.37 -14.53
C TYR A 44 14.54 8.29 -14.65
N GLU A 45 14.54 7.59 -15.78
CA GLU A 45 13.87 6.30 -15.93
C GLU A 45 14.89 5.19 -15.84
N PHE A 46 14.59 4.20 -15.01
CA PHE A 46 15.40 3.01 -14.83
C PHE A 46 14.54 1.78 -15.07
N GLU A 47 14.92 0.96 -16.03
CA GLU A 47 14.32 -0.34 -16.30
C GLU A 47 15.32 -1.44 -15.99
N ALA A 48 14.87 -2.49 -15.32
CA ALA A 48 15.71 -3.63 -14.96
C ALA A 48 14.93 -4.95 -15.00
N ILE A 49 15.64 -6.06 -15.21
CA ILE A 49 15.04 -7.41 -15.12
C ILE A 49 15.17 -7.94 -13.69
N ASN A 50 14.07 -8.45 -13.12
CA ASN A 50 14.09 -9.07 -11.79
C ASN A 50 14.46 -10.57 -11.83
N ASP A 51 14.58 -11.21 -10.66
CA ASP A 51 14.89 -12.65 -10.53
C ASP A 51 13.89 -13.59 -11.23
N MET A 52 12.71 -13.08 -11.57
CA MET A 52 11.64 -13.80 -12.28
C MET A 52 11.62 -13.54 -13.80
N SER A 53 12.66 -12.87 -14.32
CA SER A 53 12.79 -12.47 -15.73
C SER A 53 11.72 -11.48 -16.23
N ASP A 54 11.10 -10.73 -15.31
CA ASP A 54 10.17 -9.66 -15.66
C ASP A 54 10.86 -8.30 -15.65
N ILE A 55 10.35 -7.38 -16.49
CA ILE A 55 10.82 -5.99 -16.53
C ILE A 55 10.12 -5.19 -15.42
N GLU A 56 10.92 -4.66 -14.51
CA GLU A 56 10.52 -3.65 -13.54
C GLU A 56 10.97 -2.27 -13.98
N ARG A 57 10.11 -1.27 -13.74
CA ARG A 57 10.34 0.11 -14.17
C ARG A 57 10.27 1.03 -12.97
N TYR A 58 11.19 1.97 -12.92
CA TYR A 58 11.38 2.90 -11.82
C TYR A 58 11.47 4.31 -12.38
N LEU A 59 10.76 5.23 -11.74
CA LEU A 59 10.95 6.65 -11.98
C LEU A 59 11.70 7.20 -10.78
N ILE A 60 12.88 7.78 -11.04
CA ILE A 60 13.82 8.20 -10.01
C ILE A 60 13.89 9.72 -9.99
N TYR A 61 13.69 10.31 -8.81
CA TYR A 61 14.00 11.71 -8.54
C TYR A 61 15.19 11.80 -7.58
N ASN A 62 16.28 12.43 -8.02
CA ASN A 62 17.46 12.66 -7.21
C ASN A 62 17.34 13.99 -6.45
N ALA A 63 16.79 13.92 -5.22
CA ALA A 63 16.64 15.05 -4.33
C ALA A 63 17.91 15.36 -3.52
N SER A 64 18.89 14.43 -3.42
CA SER A 64 20.16 14.69 -2.72
C SER A 64 21.00 15.75 -3.42
N LYS A 65 20.94 15.77 -4.76
CA LYS A 65 21.66 16.75 -5.60
C LYS A 65 21.03 18.13 -5.57
N LYS A 66 19.71 18.21 -5.78
CA LYS A 66 18.96 19.46 -5.78
C LYS A 66 17.51 19.23 -5.38
N GLN A 67 17.11 19.87 -4.29
CA GLN A 67 15.74 19.92 -3.83
C GLN A 67 15.01 21.10 -4.48
N ASP A 68 14.19 20.81 -5.47
CA ASP A 68 13.46 21.80 -6.25
C ASP A 68 12.00 21.36 -6.38
N ILE A 69 11.09 22.24 -5.97
CA ILE A 69 9.65 21.93 -5.94
C ILE A 69 9.12 21.75 -7.36
N GLU A 70 9.62 22.49 -8.35
CA GLU A 70 9.17 22.36 -9.74
C GLU A 70 9.62 21.02 -10.34
N ASP A 71 10.85 20.58 -10.06
CA ASP A 71 11.34 19.26 -10.45
C ASP A 71 10.50 18.14 -9.81
N TYR A 72 10.16 18.25 -8.52
CA TYR A 72 9.27 17.29 -7.87
C TYR A 72 7.86 17.27 -8.47
N LEU A 73 7.29 18.44 -8.76
CA LEU A 73 5.98 18.53 -9.41
C LEU A 73 6.01 17.97 -10.84
N LYS A 74 7.15 18.07 -11.54
CA LYS A 74 7.37 17.37 -12.81
C LYS A 74 7.41 15.85 -12.59
N PHE A 75 8.20 15.36 -11.63
CA PHE A 75 8.23 13.95 -11.24
C PHE A 75 6.83 13.38 -10.94
N GLU A 76 6.02 14.07 -10.13
CA GLU A 76 4.66 13.65 -9.80
C GLU A 76 3.77 13.57 -11.06
N ARG A 77 3.87 14.54 -11.97
CA ARG A 77 3.11 14.53 -13.23
C ARG A 77 3.53 13.37 -14.12
N ASP A 78 4.84 13.21 -14.35
CA ASP A 78 5.39 12.15 -15.20
C ASP A 78 5.01 10.76 -14.65
N LEU A 79 5.08 10.57 -13.32
CA LEU A 79 4.64 9.35 -12.65
C LEU A 79 3.16 9.05 -12.93
N ASN A 80 2.29 10.04 -12.76
CA ASN A 80 0.85 9.88 -12.97
C ASN A 80 0.51 9.61 -14.43
N ASP A 81 1.13 10.33 -15.36
CA ASP A 81 0.88 10.18 -16.80
C ASP A 81 1.32 8.79 -17.28
N LYS A 82 2.52 8.35 -16.87
CA LYS A 82 3.03 7.01 -17.19
C LYS A 82 2.19 5.89 -16.57
N ASN A 83 1.76 6.04 -15.32
CA ASN A 83 0.92 5.04 -14.65
C ASN A 83 -0.55 5.07 -15.11
N SER A 84 -0.95 6.10 -15.85
CA SER A 84 -2.27 6.16 -16.50
C SER A 84 -2.29 5.48 -17.87
N ALA A 85 -1.12 5.25 -18.48
CA ALA A 85 -1.01 4.50 -19.73
C ALA A 85 -1.25 3.00 -19.48
N LEU A 86 -1.95 2.34 -20.41
CA LEU A 86 -2.20 0.89 -20.33
C LEU A 86 -0.87 0.13 -20.27
N ASP A 87 -0.81 -0.86 -19.37
CA ASP A 87 0.28 -1.81 -19.14
C ASP A 87 1.60 -1.28 -18.55
N MET A 88 1.84 0.04 -18.49
CA MET A 88 3.02 0.59 -17.82
C MET A 88 2.78 0.86 -16.33
N PHE A 89 3.77 0.59 -15.48
CA PHE A 89 3.77 1.04 -14.08
C PHE A 89 5.20 1.30 -13.64
N PHE A 90 5.42 2.49 -13.12
CA PHE A 90 6.68 2.95 -12.59
C PHE A 90 6.60 3.01 -11.07
N ILE A 91 7.56 2.35 -10.43
CA ILE A 91 7.77 2.42 -8.98
C ILE A 91 8.50 3.74 -8.67
N PRO A 92 7.94 4.60 -7.79
CA PRO A 92 8.60 5.85 -7.45
C PRO A 92 9.81 5.60 -6.54
N VAL A 93 10.97 6.15 -6.93
CA VAL A 93 12.20 6.17 -6.15
C VAL A 93 12.61 7.62 -5.92
N ILE A 94 12.93 7.98 -4.67
CA ILE A 94 13.51 9.29 -4.37
C ILE A 94 14.80 9.10 -3.58
N ILE A 95 15.87 9.72 -4.06
CA ILE A 95 17.20 9.68 -3.47
C ILE A 95 17.36 10.92 -2.58
N PHE A 96 17.81 10.72 -1.33
CA PHE A 96 18.06 11.76 -0.34
C PHE A 96 19.46 11.58 0.27
N ASN A 97 19.97 12.60 0.95
CA ASN A 97 21.21 12.44 1.71
C ASN A 97 20.98 11.49 2.91
N ASN A 98 19.92 11.75 3.67
CA ASN A 98 19.51 10.94 4.83
C ASN A 98 18.02 11.17 5.15
N TRP A 99 17.51 10.55 6.21
CA TRP A 99 16.11 10.67 6.63
C TRP A 99 15.71 12.10 7.04
N ASP A 100 16.59 12.87 7.68
CA ASP A 100 16.28 14.26 8.03
C ASP A 100 16.07 15.11 6.78
N ASP A 101 16.92 14.91 5.77
CA ASP A 101 16.83 15.53 4.46
C ASP A 101 15.49 15.22 3.78
N GLU A 102 15.09 13.93 3.77
CA GLU A 102 13.77 13.51 3.27
C GLU A 102 12.62 14.22 3.98
N MET A 103 12.65 14.31 5.31
CA MET A 103 11.56 14.92 6.07
C MET A 103 11.48 16.43 5.85
N ASN A 104 12.63 17.11 5.77
CA ASN A 104 12.68 18.55 5.49
C ASN A 104 12.14 18.83 4.09
N PHE A 105 12.50 18.01 3.10
CA PHE A 105 11.99 18.13 1.74
C PHE A 105 10.49 17.85 1.64
N TYR A 106 10.01 16.80 2.30
CA TYR A 106 8.57 16.51 2.38
C TYR A 106 7.80 17.71 2.95
N GLN A 107 8.30 18.30 4.04
CA GLN A 107 7.64 19.42 4.71
C GLN A 107 7.66 20.68 3.82
N SER A 108 8.78 20.97 3.16
CA SER A 108 8.88 22.11 2.26
C SER A 108 7.88 22.03 1.11
N ILE A 109 7.69 20.85 0.51
CA ILE A 109 6.63 20.66 -0.49
C ILE A 109 5.25 20.83 0.16
N PHE A 110 5.00 20.15 1.28
CA PHE A 110 3.70 20.14 1.95
C PHE A 110 3.17 21.54 2.25
N ASP A 111 4.04 22.45 2.71
CA ASP A 111 3.69 23.82 3.04
C ASP A 111 3.39 24.68 1.80
N ASN A 112 4.00 24.36 0.65
CA ASN A 112 3.75 25.03 -0.62
C ASN A 112 2.48 24.53 -1.35
N LEU A 113 1.90 23.40 -0.93
CA LEU A 113 0.68 22.84 -1.54
C LEU A 113 -0.59 23.53 -1.02
N LYS A 114 -1.46 23.94 -1.96
CA LYS A 114 -2.66 24.73 -1.68
C LYS A 114 -3.88 23.90 -1.33
N THR A 115 -4.03 22.71 -1.90
CA THR A 115 -5.25 21.91 -1.78
C THR A 115 -5.06 20.64 -0.93
N ALA A 116 -6.12 20.23 -0.24
CA ALA A 116 -6.14 18.96 0.48
C ALA A 116 -5.90 17.74 -0.43
N LYS A 117 -6.28 17.85 -1.72
CA LYS A 117 -6.08 16.79 -2.72
C LYS A 117 -4.60 16.62 -3.06
N GLU A 118 -3.88 17.71 -3.31
CA GLU A 118 -2.43 17.68 -3.56
C GLU A 118 -1.68 17.15 -2.33
N ARG A 119 -2.01 17.65 -1.14
CA ARG A 119 -1.42 17.17 0.12
C ARG A 119 -1.65 15.68 0.36
N ARG A 120 -2.79 15.15 -0.08
CA ARG A 120 -3.07 13.71 -0.02
C ARG A 120 -2.18 12.93 -1.00
N ARG A 121 -2.03 13.40 -2.23
CA ARG A 121 -1.13 12.77 -3.23
C ARG A 121 0.32 12.73 -2.77
N LEU A 122 0.84 13.84 -2.23
CA LEU A 122 2.18 13.89 -1.64
C LEU A 122 2.34 12.82 -0.54
N LYS A 123 1.36 12.71 0.37
CA LYS A 123 1.36 11.70 1.43
C LYS A 123 1.34 10.28 0.87
N ASP A 124 0.56 10.04 -0.16
CA ASP A 124 0.42 8.72 -0.78
C ASP A 124 1.75 8.33 -1.47
N ILE A 125 2.36 9.22 -2.26
CA ILE A 125 3.68 8.99 -2.90
C ILE A 125 4.76 8.76 -1.84
N PHE A 126 4.87 9.60 -0.82
CA PHE A 126 5.90 9.42 0.22
C PHE A 126 5.70 8.16 1.06
N ALA A 127 4.47 7.64 1.11
CA ALA A 127 4.15 6.40 1.79
C ALA A 127 4.51 5.15 0.96
N SER A 128 4.45 5.22 -0.38
CA SER A 128 4.70 4.10 -1.30
C SER A 128 6.00 4.21 -2.11
N LYS A 129 6.79 5.27 -1.96
CA LYS A 129 8.11 5.37 -2.61
C LYS A 129 9.16 4.47 -1.96
N ILE A 130 10.16 4.13 -2.75
CA ILE A 130 11.46 3.66 -2.27
C ILE A 130 12.31 4.90 -1.94
N SER A 131 12.80 4.99 -0.70
CA SER A 131 13.80 5.99 -0.31
C SER A 131 15.20 5.36 -0.40
N ILE A 132 16.15 6.06 -1.02
CA ILE A 132 17.58 5.71 -1.03
C ILE A 132 18.33 6.81 -0.30
N TYR A 133 19.22 6.44 0.62
CA TYR A 133 20.01 7.40 1.40
C TYR A 133 21.49 7.30 1.04
N MET A 134 22.06 8.42 0.60
CA MET A 134 23.46 8.49 0.14
C MET A 134 24.46 8.33 1.28
N GLU A 135 24.11 8.75 2.50
CA GLU A 135 24.97 8.64 3.69
C GLU A 135 25.00 7.22 4.31
N LEU A 136 24.49 6.20 3.61
CA LEU A 136 24.52 4.82 4.08
C LEU A 136 25.97 4.30 4.14
N ASN A 137 26.58 4.42 5.31
CA ASN A 137 27.92 3.90 5.60
C ASN A 137 27.89 2.41 5.92
N GLN A 138 29.00 1.70 5.65
CA GLN A 138 29.13 0.28 6.02
C GLN A 138 29.17 0.05 7.54
N LYS A 139 29.65 1.03 8.32
CA LYS A 139 29.77 0.95 9.78
C LYS A 139 29.27 2.24 10.43
N ILE A 140 28.45 2.10 11.47
CA ILE A 140 27.98 3.19 12.34
C ILE A 140 28.38 2.90 13.77
N SER A 141 29.07 3.86 14.39
CA SER A 141 29.39 3.82 15.82
C SER A 141 28.32 4.54 16.64
N LEU A 142 27.77 3.85 17.63
CA LEU A 142 26.84 4.40 18.60
C LEU A 142 27.50 4.50 19.97
N ASN A 143 27.40 5.67 20.61
CA ASN A 143 27.81 5.81 22.01
C ASN A 143 26.80 5.14 22.93
N ILE A 144 27.28 4.40 23.91
CA ILE A 144 26.50 3.74 24.96
C ILE A 144 26.80 4.38 26.31
N ASP A 145 25.80 4.44 27.19
CA ASP A 145 26.03 4.75 28.59
C ASP A 145 26.39 3.48 29.36
N ASP A 146 27.60 3.47 29.92
CA ASP A 146 28.30 2.29 30.45
C ASP A 146 28.15 2.15 31.97
N GLU A 147 27.50 3.11 32.63
CA GLU A 147 27.57 3.23 34.09
C GLU A 147 26.70 2.22 34.86
N THR A 148 25.90 1.34 34.22
CA THR A 148 25.06 0.44 35.04
C THR A 148 24.52 -0.88 34.48
N ASN A 149 24.48 -1.19 33.18
CA ASN A 149 23.67 -2.35 32.69
C ASN A 149 24.25 -3.18 31.52
N TYR A 150 25.56 -3.42 31.45
CA TYR A 150 26.07 -4.44 30.52
C TYR A 150 25.73 -5.85 31.04
N VAL A 151 24.75 -6.50 30.40
CA VAL A 151 24.51 -7.94 30.57
C VAL A 151 24.75 -8.61 29.23
N GLU A 152 25.73 -9.50 29.20
CA GLU A 152 26.01 -10.37 28.05
C GLU A 152 25.38 -11.73 28.28
N TYR A 153 24.57 -12.17 27.32
CA TYR A 153 24.06 -13.52 27.26
C TYR A 153 24.64 -14.21 26.03
N LEU A 154 25.36 -15.30 26.28
CA LEU A 154 25.85 -16.20 25.25
C LEU A 154 25.04 -17.48 25.37
N ASP A 155 24.35 -17.87 24.30
CA ASP A 155 23.64 -19.15 24.28
C ASP A 155 24.67 -20.29 24.39
N GLY A 156 24.44 -21.29 25.24
CA GLY A 156 25.31 -22.47 25.37
C GLY A 156 26.68 -22.24 26.04
N LYS A 157 26.76 -22.43 27.36
CA LYS A 157 28.05 -22.66 28.04
C LYS A 157 28.68 -24.04 27.74
N ASN A 158 28.02 -24.91 26.95
CA ASN A 158 28.42 -26.33 26.79
C ASN A 158 27.95 -27.03 25.48
N SER A 159 27.87 -26.36 24.33
CA SER A 159 27.74 -27.07 23.05
C SER A 159 28.32 -26.29 21.88
N TYR A 160 28.80 -27.01 20.87
CA TYR A 160 29.35 -26.54 19.59
C TYR A 160 28.30 -25.81 18.70
N THR A 161 27.35 -25.08 19.29
CA THR A 161 26.13 -24.56 18.63
C THR A 161 25.76 -23.12 19.05
N SER A 162 26.66 -22.35 19.67
CA SER A 162 26.35 -21.00 20.19
C SER A 162 26.46 -19.91 19.11
N ASP A 163 25.41 -19.71 18.31
CA ASP A 163 25.42 -18.76 17.18
C ASP A 163 24.69 -17.43 17.47
N VAL A 164 24.24 -17.19 18.70
CA VAL A 164 23.50 -15.98 19.09
C VAL A 164 24.05 -15.37 20.38
N LYS A 165 24.33 -14.06 20.31
CA LYS A 165 24.83 -13.23 21.43
C LYS A 165 23.84 -12.11 21.73
N GLY A 166 23.59 -11.82 23.00
CA GLY A 166 22.69 -10.76 23.45
C GLY A 166 23.39 -9.77 24.36
N TYR A 167 23.18 -8.48 24.10
CA TYR A 167 23.77 -7.37 24.85
C TYR A 167 22.70 -6.37 25.25
N ILE A 168 22.80 -5.81 26.46
CA ILE A 168 21.88 -4.77 26.93
C ILE A 168 22.68 -3.47 27.13
N TYR A 169 22.18 -2.37 26.57
CA TYR A 169 22.77 -1.04 26.65
C TYR A 169 21.72 0.04 26.93
N ASN A 170 22.18 1.11 27.55
CA ASN A 170 21.46 2.38 27.58
C ASN A 170 21.92 3.22 26.39
N ILE A 171 21.02 3.53 25.46
CA ILE A 171 21.33 4.34 24.28
C ILE A 171 20.38 5.54 24.25
N SER A 172 20.90 6.73 23.96
CA SER A 172 20.08 7.92 23.79
C SER A 172 19.38 7.93 22.43
N PHE A 173 18.25 8.62 22.31
CA PHE A 173 17.62 8.79 21.00
C PHE A 173 18.49 9.57 20.02
N PHE A 174 19.39 10.42 20.50
CA PHE A 174 20.38 11.06 19.65
C PHE A 174 21.30 10.04 18.96
N GLU A 175 21.79 9.05 19.70
CA GLU A 175 22.67 8.01 19.13
C GLU A 175 21.89 7.08 18.19
N LEU A 176 20.69 6.62 18.59
CA LEU A 176 19.83 5.83 17.71
C LEU A 176 19.47 6.57 16.41
N LYS A 177 19.47 7.91 16.42
CA LYS A 177 19.16 8.72 15.24
C LYS A 177 20.22 8.56 14.17
N LYS A 178 21.48 8.35 14.52
CA LYS A 178 22.56 8.11 13.55
C LYS A 178 22.26 6.88 12.69
N LEU A 179 21.80 5.80 13.32
CA LEU A 179 21.40 4.59 12.61
C LEU A 179 20.13 4.82 11.80
N PHE A 180 19.10 5.44 12.40
CA PHE A 180 17.84 5.69 11.71
C PHE A 180 17.97 6.69 10.54
N ASN A 181 18.88 7.66 10.62
CA ASN A 181 19.07 8.66 9.57
C ASN A 181 19.54 8.02 8.25
N VAL A 182 20.37 7.00 8.31
CA VAL A 182 20.90 6.36 7.09
C VAL A 182 20.07 5.16 6.62
N THR A 183 19.22 4.61 7.49
CA THR A 183 18.39 3.42 7.16
C THR A 183 16.93 3.76 6.92
N GLY A 184 16.43 4.86 7.50
CA GLY A 184 15.03 5.24 7.53
C GLY A 184 14.11 4.07 7.83
N ASN A 185 13.12 3.85 6.97
CA ASN A 185 12.13 2.79 7.17
C ASN A 185 12.69 1.37 7.05
N ASP A 186 13.83 1.20 6.38
CA ASP A 186 14.45 -0.12 6.17
C ASP A 186 15.04 -0.68 7.45
N LEU A 187 15.27 0.17 8.44
CA LEU A 187 15.62 -0.25 9.80
C LEU A 187 14.59 -1.25 10.36
N PHE A 188 13.33 -1.18 9.92
CA PHE A 188 12.25 -2.03 10.42
C PHE A 188 11.94 -3.22 9.50
N LYS A 189 12.71 -3.47 8.43
CA LYS A 189 12.38 -4.46 7.40
C LYS A 189 12.16 -5.90 7.91
N LYS A 190 12.70 -6.26 9.08
CA LYS A 190 12.48 -7.57 9.72
C LYS A 190 11.52 -7.53 10.92
N ASN A 191 10.79 -6.43 11.09
CA ASN A 191 9.76 -6.30 12.11
C ASN A 191 8.42 -6.82 11.59
N ILE A 192 7.68 -7.55 12.44
CA ILE A 192 6.37 -8.14 12.10
C ILE A 192 5.32 -7.07 11.76
N ARG A 193 5.43 -5.88 12.37
CA ARG A 193 4.50 -4.77 12.10
C ARG A 193 5.18 -3.43 12.27
N LYS A 194 4.74 -2.48 11.45
CA LYS A 194 4.92 -1.06 11.71
C LYS A 194 3.61 -0.58 12.32
N GLY A 195 3.63 0.34 13.28
CA GLY A 195 2.37 0.75 13.92
C GLY A 195 1.30 1.21 12.91
N ASN A 196 0.03 0.84 13.17
CA ASN A 196 -1.09 1.11 12.27
C ASN A 196 -1.39 2.61 12.14
N LYS A 197 -1.22 3.16 10.93
CA LYS A 197 -1.68 4.52 10.58
C LYS A 197 -3.20 4.61 10.75
N GLY A 198 -3.64 5.12 11.90
CA GLY A 198 -5.06 5.22 12.27
C GLY A 198 -5.40 4.67 13.66
N ASP A 199 -4.45 3.98 14.31
CA ASP A 199 -4.61 3.56 15.69
C ASP A 199 -4.54 4.78 16.62
N LYS A 200 -5.59 4.99 17.41
CA LYS A 200 -5.65 6.06 18.43
C LYS A 200 -4.43 6.00 19.34
N THR A 201 -3.96 4.80 19.65
CA THR A 201 -2.80 4.56 20.50
C THR A 201 -1.52 5.21 19.96
N ILE A 202 -1.33 5.29 18.63
CA ILE A 202 -0.14 5.95 18.06
C ILE A 202 -0.23 7.47 18.20
N GLY A 203 -1.41 8.03 18.00
CA GLY A 203 -1.65 9.46 18.24
C GLY A 203 -1.41 9.82 19.70
N ASP A 204 -1.80 8.96 20.62
CA ASP A 204 -1.59 9.15 22.05
C ASP A 204 -0.10 8.99 22.44
N ILE A 205 0.61 8.02 21.86
CA ILE A 205 2.06 7.85 22.05
C ILE A 205 2.82 9.11 21.60
N LYS A 206 2.50 9.65 20.42
CA LYS A 206 3.15 10.87 19.91
C LYS A 206 2.94 12.06 20.84
N LYS A 207 1.70 12.27 21.29
CA LYS A 207 1.36 13.31 22.27
C LYS A 207 2.12 13.12 23.58
N GLU A 208 2.25 11.89 24.04
CA GLU A 208 3.00 11.57 25.26
C GLU A 208 4.49 11.87 25.09
N PHE A 209 5.10 11.50 23.97
CA PHE A 209 6.50 11.83 23.68
C PHE A 209 6.75 13.33 23.57
N LYS A 210 5.83 14.10 22.97
CA LYS A 210 5.93 15.57 22.93
C LYS A 210 6.02 16.17 24.33
N LYS A 211 5.31 15.63 25.33
CA LYS A 211 5.41 16.13 26.71
C LYS A 211 6.83 16.07 27.25
N TYR A 212 7.56 14.97 27.02
CA TYR A 212 8.96 14.85 27.48
C TYR A 212 9.86 15.90 26.82
N LEU A 213 9.68 16.14 25.53
CA LEU A 213 10.42 17.15 24.78
C LEU A 213 10.08 18.57 25.28
N CYS A 214 8.79 18.87 25.46
CA CYS A 214 8.33 20.15 26.01
C CYS A 214 8.87 20.40 27.43
N VAL A 215 8.92 19.38 28.30
CA VAL A 215 9.51 19.52 29.65
C VAL A 215 11.01 19.83 29.56
N HIS A 216 11.74 19.23 28.60
CA HIS A 216 13.13 19.58 28.38
C HIS A 216 13.29 21.05 27.96
N VAL A 217 12.51 21.48 26.96
CA VAL A 217 12.51 22.88 26.48
C VAL A 217 12.12 23.85 27.60
N TYR A 218 11.10 23.52 28.40
CA TYR A 218 10.72 24.30 29.57
C TYR A 218 11.90 24.48 30.54
N ASN A 219 12.58 23.40 30.90
CA ASN A 219 13.70 23.46 31.84
C ASN A 219 14.89 24.28 31.30
N ALA A 220 15.08 24.30 29.98
CA ALA A 220 16.11 25.12 29.35
C ALA A 220 15.79 26.63 29.42
N LEU A 221 14.50 26.99 29.36
CA LEU A 221 14.05 28.38 29.16
C LEU A 221 13.39 29.02 30.37
N CYS A 222 13.07 28.26 31.42
CA CYS A 222 12.34 28.75 32.59
C CYS A 222 13.09 29.78 33.47
N ASN A 223 14.35 30.08 33.12
CA ASN A 223 15.13 31.16 33.70
C ASN A 223 15.19 32.41 32.81
N GLU A 224 14.83 32.28 31.53
CA GLU A 224 14.85 33.36 30.53
C GLU A 224 13.44 33.93 30.27
N ILE A 225 12.42 33.08 30.42
CA ILE A 225 11.00 33.40 30.21
C ILE A 225 10.25 33.22 31.53
N ASP A 226 9.25 34.08 31.78
CA ASP A 226 8.36 33.89 32.93
C ASP A 226 7.74 32.48 32.91
N ARG A 227 7.76 31.81 34.06
CA ARG A 227 7.37 30.40 34.17
C ARG A 227 5.90 30.18 33.88
N MET A 228 5.02 31.08 34.30
CA MET A 228 3.58 30.94 34.04
C MET A 228 3.30 31.12 32.56
N GLN A 229 3.95 32.10 31.92
CA GLN A 229 3.86 32.30 30.49
C GLN A 229 4.37 31.08 29.72
N LEU A 230 5.52 30.52 30.09
CA LEU A 230 6.11 29.37 29.42
C LEU A 230 5.28 28.09 29.60
N GLU A 231 4.67 27.90 30.77
CA GLU A 231 3.71 26.80 31.04
C GLU A 231 2.49 26.89 30.11
N GLU A 232 1.93 28.09 29.91
CA GLU A 232 0.80 28.31 29.02
C GLU A 232 1.17 28.05 27.56
N LEU A 233 2.29 28.60 27.08
CA LEU A 233 2.74 28.46 25.68
C LEU A 233 3.01 27.01 25.29
N LEU A 234 3.66 26.25 26.19
CA LEU A 234 4.01 24.84 25.93
C LEU A 234 2.90 23.86 26.33
N GLY A 235 1.80 24.35 26.92
CA GLY A 235 0.71 23.53 27.43
C GLY A 235 1.15 22.56 28.53
N ILE A 236 2.09 22.97 29.39
CA ILE A 236 2.67 22.15 30.45
C ILE A 236 1.98 22.48 31.78
N SER A 237 1.55 21.43 32.50
CA SER A 237 1.09 21.56 33.88
C SER A 237 2.13 21.02 34.86
N ARG A 238 1.97 21.34 36.15
CA ARG A 238 2.83 20.80 37.23
C ARG A 238 2.89 19.27 37.22
N ASP A 239 1.78 18.62 36.88
CA ASP A 239 1.69 17.17 36.73
C ASP A 239 2.59 16.64 35.61
N ILE A 240 2.63 17.35 34.47
CA ILE A 240 3.47 17.01 33.31
C ILE A 240 4.95 17.19 33.67
N LEU A 241 5.34 18.29 34.32
CA LEU A 241 6.71 18.52 34.78
C LEU A 241 7.22 17.36 35.66
N VAL A 242 6.36 16.85 36.54
CA VAL A 242 6.72 15.74 37.44
C VAL A 242 6.75 14.39 36.71
N LYS A 243 5.76 14.10 35.87
CA LYS A 243 5.59 12.77 35.24
C LYS A 243 6.49 12.58 34.02
N ASN A 244 6.68 13.63 33.21
CA ASN A 244 7.31 13.57 31.89
C ASN A 244 8.71 14.19 31.87
N SER A 245 9.46 14.08 32.97
CA SER A 245 10.87 14.48 32.97
C SER A 245 11.68 13.57 32.02
N PRO A 246 12.59 14.10 31.18
CA PRO A 246 13.37 13.32 30.20
C PRO A 246 14.05 12.07 30.76
N ASN A 247 14.63 12.17 31.96
CA ASN A 247 15.27 11.06 32.66
C ASN A 247 14.31 9.93 33.08
N LYS A 248 12.99 10.18 33.12
CA LYS A 248 11.97 9.17 33.45
C LYS A 248 11.54 8.34 32.26
N PHE A 249 11.83 8.79 31.03
CA PHE A 249 11.42 8.11 29.80
C PHE A 249 11.78 6.61 29.82
N TRP A 250 13.01 6.31 30.24
CA TRP A 250 13.55 4.96 30.39
C TRP A 250 12.66 4.00 31.22
N PHE A 251 11.99 4.53 32.24
CA PHE A 251 11.16 3.74 33.16
C PHE A 251 9.73 3.57 32.67
N CYS A 252 9.25 4.51 31.85
CA CYS A 252 7.86 4.60 31.42
C CYS A 252 7.58 3.94 30.06
N HIS A 253 8.62 3.62 29.29
CA HIS A 253 8.47 3.10 27.93
C HIS A 253 9.19 1.78 27.72
N ASN A 254 8.65 0.98 26.78
CA ASN A 254 9.26 -0.27 26.37
C ASN A 254 10.63 -0.03 25.73
N GLY A 255 11.51 -1.01 25.91
CA GLY A 255 12.81 -1.02 25.25
C GLY A 255 12.71 -1.21 23.73
N ILE A 256 13.86 -1.10 23.09
CA ILE A 256 14.10 -1.35 21.67
C ILE A 256 14.96 -2.60 21.58
N THR A 257 14.64 -3.49 20.65
CA THR A 257 15.49 -4.63 20.33
C THR A 257 15.96 -4.51 18.89
N ILE A 258 17.28 -4.50 18.73
CA ILE A 258 17.98 -4.41 17.46
C ILE A 258 18.66 -5.75 17.20
N PHE A 259 18.38 -6.36 16.05
CA PHE A 259 19.04 -7.58 15.61
C PHE A 259 20.07 -7.23 14.54
N SER A 260 21.34 -7.58 14.79
CA SER A 260 22.43 -7.56 13.82
C SER A 260 22.61 -8.97 13.28
N TYR A 261 22.44 -9.12 11.97
CA TYR A 261 22.71 -10.36 11.24
C TYR A 261 23.92 -10.20 10.32
N ASP A 262 24.86 -9.35 10.76
CA ASP A 262 26.14 -9.20 10.08
C ASP A 262 26.97 -10.48 10.23
N GLN A 263 27.76 -10.79 9.21
CA GLN A 263 28.70 -11.92 9.26
C GLN A 263 29.99 -11.55 10.02
N GLU A 264 30.30 -10.26 10.12
CA GLU A 264 31.39 -9.77 10.97
C GLU A 264 31.05 -9.91 12.46
N GLU A 265 32.06 -10.15 13.30
CA GLU A 265 31.85 -10.20 14.75
C GLU A 265 31.33 -8.86 15.30
N PHE A 266 30.45 -8.94 16.29
CA PHE A 266 29.95 -7.76 17.00
C PHE A 266 31.09 -6.98 17.66
N GLU A 267 31.30 -5.74 17.20
CA GLU A 267 32.40 -4.88 17.65
C GLU A 267 31.94 -3.93 18.77
N ARG A 268 32.65 -3.98 19.91
CA ARG A 268 32.54 -3.03 21.02
C ARG A 268 33.90 -2.42 21.33
N VAL A 269 33.99 -1.09 21.30
CA VAL A 269 35.20 -0.33 21.60
C VAL A 269 34.90 0.69 22.71
N GLY A 270 35.24 0.32 23.96
CA GLY A 270 34.95 1.12 25.14
C GLY A 270 33.45 1.39 25.31
N LYS A 271 33.08 2.69 25.33
CA LYS A 271 31.69 3.17 25.39
C LYS A 271 31.03 3.29 24.01
N LYS A 272 31.47 2.51 23.02
CA LYS A 272 30.90 2.50 21.67
C LYS A 272 30.61 1.08 21.21
N ILE A 273 29.51 0.93 20.48
CA ILE A 273 29.21 -0.26 19.69
C ILE A 273 29.21 0.10 18.21
N VAL A 274 29.61 -0.83 17.36
CA VAL A 274 29.62 -0.64 15.91
C VAL A 274 28.60 -1.58 15.27
N LEU A 275 27.77 -1.02 14.40
CA LEU A 275 26.73 -1.74 13.67
C LEU A 275 26.88 -1.49 12.18
N ASN A 276 26.56 -2.51 11.38
CA ASN A 276 26.42 -2.37 9.94
C ASN A 276 24.96 -2.06 9.58
N PRO A 277 24.67 -0.85 9.06
CA PRO A 277 23.32 -0.42 8.71
C PRO A 277 22.61 -1.30 7.67
N LYS A 278 23.35 -2.00 6.79
CA LYS A 278 22.76 -2.92 5.80
C LYS A 278 22.24 -4.22 6.46
N ASN A 279 22.93 -4.66 7.51
CA ASN A 279 22.76 -5.95 8.17
C ASN A 279 22.18 -5.83 9.59
N VAL A 280 21.27 -4.88 9.78
CA VAL A 280 20.64 -4.62 11.07
C VAL A 280 19.15 -4.32 10.93
N SER A 281 18.34 -4.74 11.90
CA SER A 281 16.93 -4.35 11.96
C SER A 281 16.40 -4.21 13.39
N VAL A 282 15.56 -3.20 13.63
CA VAL A 282 14.79 -3.04 14.86
C VAL A 282 13.58 -3.99 14.83
N ILE A 283 13.69 -5.09 15.57
CA ILE A 283 12.68 -6.15 15.65
C ILE A 283 11.66 -5.93 16.79
N ASN A 284 11.94 -5.02 17.72
CA ASN A 284 11.00 -4.53 18.73
C ASN A 284 11.24 -3.04 19.01
N GLY A 285 10.19 -2.26 19.24
CA GLY A 285 10.30 -0.83 19.52
C GLY A 285 10.20 0.10 18.29
N ALA A 286 9.76 -0.41 17.13
CA ALA A 286 9.60 0.39 15.91
C ALA A 286 8.68 1.61 16.11
N GLN A 287 7.59 1.46 16.87
CA GLN A 287 6.67 2.55 17.20
C GLN A 287 7.30 3.59 18.12
N THR A 288 8.18 3.18 19.03
CA THR A 288 8.91 4.07 19.92
C THR A 288 9.85 4.97 19.13
N ILE A 289 10.67 4.38 18.24
CA ILE A 289 11.60 5.12 17.38
C ILE A 289 10.85 6.05 16.42
N THR A 290 9.93 5.50 15.63
CA THR A 290 9.21 6.30 14.62
C THR A 290 8.31 7.34 15.26
N GLY A 291 7.66 7.02 16.38
CA GLY A 291 6.86 7.97 17.14
C GLY A 291 7.70 9.13 17.68
N PHE A 292 8.85 8.85 18.28
CA PHE A 292 9.71 9.86 18.89
C PHE A 292 10.26 10.87 17.87
N TYR A 293 10.83 10.40 16.75
CA TYR A 293 11.38 11.32 15.74
C TYR A 293 10.29 12.10 15.00
N ASN A 294 9.11 11.52 14.79
CA ASN A 294 7.97 12.27 14.29
C ASN A 294 7.53 13.36 15.28
N SER A 295 7.50 13.05 16.59
CA SER A 295 7.18 14.04 17.62
C SER A 295 8.18 15.20 17.66
N ILE A 296 9.48 14.95 17.45
CA ILE A 296 10.49 16.01 17.32
C ILE A 296 10.17 16.94 16.14
N LYS A 297 9.88 16.38 14.96
CA LYS A 297 9.61 17.19 13.76
C LYS A 297 8.33 18.01 13.90
N GLU A 298 7.25 17.38 14.37
CA GLU A 298 5.99 18.08 14.62
C GLU A 298 6.16 19.18 15.68
N LEU A 299 6.87 18.90 16.78
CA LEU A 299 7.13 19.88 17.84
C LEU A 299 8.01 21.02 17.34
N LYS A 300 9.02 20.77 16.49
CA LYS A 300 9.85 21.83 15.91
C LYS A 300 9.00 22.89 15.22
N LEU A 301 8.02 22.49 14.41
CA LEU A 301 7.13 23.40 13.71
C LEU A 301 6.22 24.18 14.69
N GLU A 302 5.70 23.49 15.70
CA GLU A 302 4.91 24.11 16.77
C GLU A 302 5.74 25.17 17.53
N LEU A 303 6.97 24.85 17.94
CA LEU A 303 7.86 25.77 18.66
C LEU A 303 8.28 26.96 17.79
N LEU A 304 8.58 26.74 16.51
CA LEU A 304 8.89 27.84 15.58
C LEU A 304 7.73 28.83 15.49
N SER A 305 6.49 28.33 15.44
CA SER A 305 5.29 29.18 15.43
C SER A 305 5.06 29.87 16.78
N ILE A 306 5.31 29.19 17.90
CA ILE A 306 5.10 29.74 19.25
C ILE A 306 6.10 30.87 19.54
N PHE A 307 7.36 30.69 19.16
CA PHE A 307 8.43 31.64 19.48
C PHE A 307 8.65 32.70 18.41
N GLN A 308 7.94 32.66 17.28
CA GLN A 308 8.06 33.64 16.19
C GLN A 308 7.81 35.08 16.65
N ASP A 309 6.92 35.29 17.63
CA ASP A 309 6.53 36.61 18.12
C ASP A 309 7.42 37.14 19.27
N PHE A 310 8.50 36.41 19.63
CA PHE A 310 9.37 36.76 20.74
C PHE A 310 10.70 37.37 20.24
N ASP A 311 10.70 38.67 19.97
CA ASP A 311 11.87 39.41 19.45
C ASP A 311 13.15 39.33 20.33
N ASN A 312 13.00 39.04 21.63
CA ASN A 312 14.10 39.09 22.61
C ASN A 312 14.67 37.71 22.98
N ILE A 313 14.15 36.63 22.39
CA ILE A 313 14.47 35.26 22.79
C ILE A 313 15.18 34.56 21.63
N ASN A 314 16.50 34.47 21.71
CA ASN A 314 17.32 33.79 20.71
C ASN A 314 17.44 32.28 21.05
N ILE A 315 16.33 31.55 20.91
CA ILE A 315 16.33 30.10 21.11
C ILE A 315 16.73 29.41 19.81
N ASP A 316 17.82 28.66 19.88
CA ASP A 316 18.12 27.64 18.88
C ASP A 316 17.23 26.41 19.15
N ILE A 317 16.07 26.37 18.49
CA ILE A 317 15.07 25.30 18.63
C ILE A 317 15.66 23.97 18.19
N ASP A 318 16.49 23.95 17.14
CA ASP A 318 17.12 22.73 16.64
C ASP A 318 18.08 22.16 17.68
N LYS A 319 18.96 23.00 18.22
CA LYS A 319 19.87 22.60 19.30
C LYS A 319 19.12 22.13 20.54
N SER A 320 18.03 22.82 20.92
CA SER A 320 17.23 22.45 22.09
C SER A 320 16.59 21.07 21.95
N LEU A 321 16.07 20.73 20.77
CA LEU A 321 15.50 19.41 20.50
C LEU A 321 16.57 18.32 20.35
N GLU A 322 17.75 18.67 19.85
CA GLU A 322 18.91 17.79 19.83
C GLU A 322 19.38 17.44 21.24
N ASP A 323 19.53 18.45 22.10
CA ASP A 323 19.93 18.28 23.51
C ASP A 323 18.87 17.49 24.30
N ALA A 324 17.58 17.70 24.00
CA ALA A 324 16.51 16.85 24.50
C ALA A 324 16.73 15.38 24.10
N SER A 325 17.05 15.12 22.83
CA SER A 325 17.32 13.77 22.31
C SER A 325 18.56 13.11 22.93
N LYS A 326 19.57 13.90 23.31
CA LYS A 326 20.75 13.40 24.05
C LYS A 326 20.40 13.01 25.49
N SER A 327 19.45 13.72 26.11
CA SER A 327 19.05 13.49 27.51
C SER A 327 18.06 12.34 27.72
N ILE A 328 17.41 11.86 26.64
CA ILE A 328 16.40 10.81 26.71
C ILE A 328 17.02 9.47 26.29
N PHE A 329 17.07 8.52 27.23
CA PHE A 329 17.63 7.18 27.05
C PHE A 329 16.55 6.10 26.98
N VAL A 330 16.83 5.01 26.25
CA VAL A 330 15.90 3.87 26.06
C VAL A 330 16.62 2.51 26.09
N LYS A 331 15.95 1.50 26.67
CA LYS A 331 16.55 0.17 26.90
C LYS A 331 16.79 -0.52 25.60
N SER A 332 18.05 -0.69 25.23
CA SER A 332 18.40 -1.21 23.93
C SER A 332 19.02 -2.58 24.09
N ILE A 333 18.33 -3.59 23.58
CA ILE A 333 18.83 -4.97 23.51
C ILE A 333 19.40 -5.15 22.11
N ILE A 334 20.69 -5.48 22.00
CA ILE A 334 21.33 -5.82 20.74
C ILE A 334 21.51 -7.33 20.70
N ILE A 335 20.93 -7.98 19.70
CA ILE A 335 21.11 -9.40 19.45
C ILE A 335 21.95 -9.54 18.20
N HIS A 336 23.00 -10.34 18.25
CA HIS A 336 23.86 -10.63 17.12
C HIS A 336 23.84 -12.13 16.83
N GLY A 337 23.58 -12.52 15.58
CA GLY A 337 23.54 -13.91 15.16
C GLY A 337 23.05 -14.07 13.72
N ASN A 338 22.88 -15.31 13.26
CA ASN A 338 22.45 -15.56 11.88
C ASN A 338 21.02 -15.05 11.60
N GLU A 339 20.77 -14.59 10.36
CA GLU A 339 19.48 -14.03 9.91
C GLU A 339 18.29 -14.98 10.13
N HIS A 340 18.47 -16.30 10.07
CA HIS A 340 17.37 -17.26 10.29
C HIS A 340 16.75 -17.20 11.70
N TYR A 341 17.48 -16.65 12.69
CA TYR A 341 16.95 -16.45 14.05
C TYR A 341 16.08 -15.19 14.19
N VAL A 342 16.10 -14.28 13.22
CA VAL A 342 15.37 -13.02 13.29
C VAL A 342 13.87 -13.27 13.46
N GLN A 343 13.29 -14.14 12.62
CA GLN A 343 11.86 -14.44 12.59
C GLN A 343 11.34 -15.05 13.91
N PRO A 344 11.91 -16.13 14.48
CA PRO A 344 11.43 -16.68 15.74
C PRO A 344 11.54 -15.68 16.90
N ILE A 345 12.61 -14.87 16.95
CA ILE A 345 12.83 -13.90 18.03
C ILE A 345 11.85 -12.72 17.93
N THR A 346 11.67 -12.14 16.74
CA THR A 346 10.71 -11.04 16.53
C THR A 346 9.29 -11.48 16.89
N CYS A 347 8.92 -12.73 16.57
CA CYS A 347 7.64 -13.33 16.98
C CYS A 347 7.53 -13.43 18.49
N GLY A 348 8.55 -13.97 19.17
CA GLY A 348 8.57 -14.12 20.63
C GLY A 348 8.44 -12.79 21.36
N LEU A 349 9.20 -11.78 20.95
CA LEU A 349 9.26 -10.46 21.61
C LEU A 349 7.97 -9.65 21.48
N ASN A 350 7.23 -9.85 20.39
CA ASN A 350 6.01 -9.09 20.16
C ASN A 350 4.77 -9.78 20.76
N THR A 351 4.87 -10.96 21.38
CA THR A 351 3.72 -11.68 22.00
C THR A 351 3.02 -10.91 23.11
N GLN A 352 3.71 -9.99 23.80
CA GLN A 352 3.19 -9.22 24.95
C GLN A 352 2.17 -8.15 24.56
N VAL A 353 2.09 -7.78 23.28
CA VAL A 353 0.97 -7.00 22.70
C VAL A 353 0.38 -7.88 21.61
N PRO A 354 -0.87 -8.37 21.71
CA PRO A 354 -1.33 -9.53 20.93
C PRO A 354 -0.99 -9.40 19.45
N ILE A 355 0.02 -10.15 19.01
CA ILE A 355 0.28 -10.36 17.60
C ILE A 355 -0.88 -11.24 17.12
N LEU A 356 -1.70 -10.68 16.23
CA LEU A 356 -2.71 -11.49 15.57
C LEU A 356 -1.99 -12.46 14.63
N PRO A 357 -2.44 -13.72 14.52
CA PRO A 357 -1.84 -14.69 13.59
C PRO A 357 -1.69 -14.14 12.16
N GLU A 358 -2.61 -13.28 11.73
CA GLU A 358 -2.56 -12.59 10.44
C GLU A 358 -1.33 -11.69 10.22
N HIS A 359 -0.74 -11.12 11.26
CA HIS A 359 0.47 -10.29 11.13
C HIS A 359 1.72 -11.14 10.85
N ILE A 360 1.76 -12.37 11.36
CA ILE A 360 2.89 -13.30 11.15
C ILE A 360 2.85 -13.88 9.74
N ILE A 361 1.63 -14.15 9.24
CA ILE A 361 1.42 -14.80 7.94
C ILE A 361 1.99 -13.97 6.78
N ALA A 362 2.00 -12.64 6.86
CA ALA A 362 2.58 -11.80 5.82
C ALA A 362 4.10 -12.00 5.61
N ASP A 363 4.83 -12.50 6.63
CA ASP A 363 6.27 -12.79 6.55
C ASP A 363 6.58 -14.31 6.45
N SER A 364 5.55 -15.13 6.21
CA SER A 364 5.71 -16.57 5.96
C SER A 364 6.40 -16.86 4.63
N ASP A 365 6.99 -18.04 4.50
CA ASP A 365 7.64 -18.47 3.26
C ASP A 365 6.64 -18.60 2.10
N GLU A 366 5.40 -19.00 2.39
CA GLU A 366 4.32 -19.06 1.41
C GLU A 366 3.92 -17.67 0.90
N ALA A 367 3.85 -16.68 1.79
CA ALA A 367 3.59 -15.29 1.41
C ALA A 367 4.74 -14.71 0.58
N LYS A 368 5.99 -15.01 0.93
CA LYS A 368 7.18 -14.62 0.15
C LYS A 368 7.15 -15.23 -1.26
N ARG A 369 6.81 -16.52 -1.37
CA ARG A 369 6.65 -17.19 -2.67
C ARG A 369 5.53 -16.56 -3.51
N LEU A 370 4.38 -16.26 -2.89
CA LEU A 370 3.28 -15.57 -3.55
C LEU A 370 3.71 -14.18 -4.06
N ASN A 371 4.39 -13.40 -3.24
CA ASN A 371 4.83 -12.05 -3.61
C ASN A 371 5.71 -12.05 -4.86
N LYS A 372 6.58 -13.06 -5.07
CA LYS A 372 7.36 -13.18 -6.32
C LYS A 372 6.47 -13.21 -7.57
N ILE A 373 5.30 -13.83 -7.49
CA ILE A 373 4.34 -13.94 -8.60
C ILE A 373 3.42 -12.71 -8.66
N LEU A 374 2.93 -12.24 -7.51
CA LEU A 374 1.99 -11.12 -7.41
C LEU A 374 2.58 -9.80 -7.91
N LYS A 375 3.89 -9.60 -7.76
CA LYS A 375 4.60 -8.43 -8.29
C LYS A 375 4.40 -8.25 -9.80
N LYS A 376 4.24 -9.34 -10.58
CA LYS A 376 3.90 -9.27 -12.02
C LYS A 376 2.60 -8.52 -12.28
N GLY A 377 1.62 -8.69 -11.39
CA GLY A 377 0.34 -7.97 -11.44
C GLY A 377 0.34 -6.66 -10.65
N LYS A 378 1.51 -6.18 -10.21
CA LYS A 378 1.67 -4.95 -9.41
C LYS A 378 0.94 -5.04 -8.07
N ILE A 379 0.95 -6.24 -7.48
CA ILE A 379 0.30 -6.59 -6.21
C ILE A 379 1.34 -7.09 -5.22
N GLU A 380 1.17 -6.75 -3.94
CA GLU A 380 2.05 -7.22 -2.87
C GLU A 380 1.26 -7.50 -1.58
N ILE A 381 1.56 -8.61 -0.93
CA ILE A 381 1.15 -8.89 0.44
C ILE A 381 2.17 -8.25 1.37
N VAL A 382 1.75 -7.23 2.13
CA VAL A 382 2.62 -6.47 3.02
C VAL A 382 2.31 -6.77 4.49
N PRO A 383 3.32 -6.71 5.38
CA PRO A 383 3.07 -6.78 6.81
C PRO A 383 2.21 -5.62 7.29
N GLU A 384 1.57 -5.81 8.44
CA GLU A 384 0.62 -4.84 8.98
C GLU A 384 1.31 -3.46 9.24
N GLY A 385 0.66 -2.38 8.79
CA GLY A 385 1.14 -1.00 8.90
C GLY A 385 2.24 -0.58 7.92
N TYR A 386 2.66 -1.48 7.03
CA TYR A 386 3.49 -1.14 5.86
C TYR A 386 2.62 -0.76 4.66
N ASN A 387 3.19 0.02 3.74
CA ASN A 387 2.56 0.31 2.45
C ASN A 387 3.38 -0.42 1.38
N SER A 388 2.69 -0.93 0.36
CA SER A 388 3.38 -1.46 -0.81
C SER A 388 3.96 -0.34 -1.66
N VAL A 389 5.03 -0.65 -2.37
CA VAL A 389 5.60 0.20 -3.43
C VAL A 389 4.91 0.00 -4.79
N PHE A 390 4.05 -1.01 -4.88
CA PHE A 390 3.24 -1.32 -6.06
C PHE A 390 1.84 -0.70 -5.97
N ASP A 391 1.08 -0.76 -7.06
CA ASP A 391 -0.28 -0.20 -7.15
C ASP A 391 -1.21 -0.76 -6.05
N GLN A 392 -1.07 -2.05 -5.70
CA GLN A 392 -1.97 -2.73 -4.77
C GLN A 392 -1.22 -3.45 -3.65
N GLY A 393 -1.18 -2.81 -2.47
CA GLY A 393 -0.75 -3.44 -1.22
C GLY A 393 -1.91 -4.06 -0.45
N TYR A 394 -1.78 -5.33 -0.06
CA TYR A 394 -2.76 -6.05 0.75
C TYR A 394 -2.17 -6.55 2.06
N SER A 395 -2.93 -6.42 3.16
CA SER A 395 -2.69 -7.26 4.32
C SER A 395 -2.91 -8.72 3.95
N ALA A 396 -2.32 -9.67 4.69
CA ALA A 396 -2.57 -11.10 4.46
C ALA A 396 -4.07 -11.42 4.49
N LEU A 397 -4.83 -10.77 5.39
CA LEU A 397 -6.28 -10.92 5.49
C LEU A 397 -7.00 -10.42 4.24
N ASP A 398 -6.67 -9.22 3.75
CA ASP A 398 -7.32 -8.64 2.57
C ASP A 398 -7.01 -9.45 1.31
N PHE A 399 -5.76 -9.91 1.17
CA PHE A 399 -5.38 -10.80 0.08
C PHE A 399 -6.22 -12.09 0.11
N ALA A 400 -6.31 -12.76 1.27
CA ALA A 400 -7.08 -14.00 1.40
C ALA A 400 -8.57 -13.79 1.11
N LYS A 401 -9.14 -12.65 1.51
CA LYS A 401 -10.51 -12.29 1.16
C LYS A 401 -10.69 -12.13 -0.36
N LYS A 402 -9.76 -11.48 -1.05
CA LYS A 402 -9.81 -11.31 -2.51
C LYS A 402 -9.61 -12.64 -3.24
N TYR A 403 -8.67 -13.47 -2.79
CA TYR A 403 -8.49 -14.83 -3.29
C TYR A 403 -9.76 -15.68 -3.13
N LEU A 404 -10.51 -15.53 -2.03
CA LEU A 404 -11.79 -16.21 -1.88
C LEU A 404 -12.83 -15.79 -2.93
N LEU A 405 -12.81 -14.53 -3.39
CA LEU A 405 -13.66 -14.06 -4.49
C LEU A 405 -13.32 -14.78 -5.81
N CYS A 406 -12.03 -14.93 -6.11
CA CYS A 406 -11.47 -15.72 -7.22
C CYS A 406 -11.78 -17.24 -7.15
N THR A 407 -12.19 -17.71 -5.98
CA THR A 407 -12.62 -19.11 -5.77
C THR A 407 -14.13 -19.26 -5.67
N MET A 408 -14.88 -18.22 -6.03
CA MET A 408 -16.35 -18.18 -5.99
C MET A 408 -16.94 -18.41 -4.59
N LYS A 409 -16.27 -17.86 -3.55
CA LYS A 409 -16.71 -17.94 -2.14
C LYS A 409 -16.91 -16.54 -1.53
N PRO A 410 -17.86 -15.74 -2.06
CA PRO A 410 -18.02 -14.33 -1.68
C PRO A 410 -18.53 -14.11 -0.25
N GLY A 411 -19.30 -15.04 0.31
CA GLY A 411 -19.74 -15.02 1.70
C GLY A 411 -18.62 -15.38 2.67
N ARG A 412 -17.84 -16.42 2.36
CA ARG A 412 -16.64 -16.76 3.15
C ARG A 412 -15.62 -15.63 3.11
N SER A 413 -15.46 -14.94 1.98
CA SER A 413 -14.66 -13.72 1.87
C SER A 413 -15.13 -12.63 2.85
N LYS A 414 -16.44 -12.42 2.96
CA LYS A 414 -17.00 -11.41 3.88
C LYS A 414 -16.82 -11.78 5.36
N ASN A 415 -17.02 -13.04 5.71
CA ASN A 415 -16.91 -13.56 7.09
C ASN A 415 -15.77 -14.57 7.25
N LEU A 416 -14.58 -14.19 6.78
CA LEU A 416 -13.41 -15.05 6.88
C LEU A 416 -13.04 -15.26 8.36
N ARG A 417 -13.01 -16.53 8.79
CA ARG A 417 -12.47 -16.92 10.09
C ARG A 417 -10.95 -16.80 10.05
N LYS A 418 -10.39 -16.04 10.99
CA LYS A 418 -8.95 -15.77 11.07
C LYS A 418 -8.09 -17.04 11.15
N ASN A 419 -8.59 -18.09 11.81
CA ASN A 419 -7.87 -19.36 11.94
C ASN A 419 -7.67 -20.08 10.59
N ASP A 420 -8.49 -19.78 9.59
CA ASP A 420 -8.36 -20.40 8.25
C ASP A 420 -7.29 -19.69 7.39
N LEU A 421 -6.81 -18.51 7.82
CA LEU A 421 -6.01 -17.62 6.99
C LEU A 421 -4.75 -18.29 6.46
N LYS A 422 -4.01 -19.00 7.31
CA LYS A 422 -2.78 -19.71 6.91
C LYS A 422 -3.06 -20.72 5.79
N SER A 423 -4.08 -21.56 5.98
CA SER A 423 -4.48 -22.57 4.98
C SER A 423 -4.90 -21.97 3.65
N ILE A 424 -5.48 -20.75 3.65
CA ILE A 424 -5.89 -20.06 2.43
C ILE A 424 -4.68 -19.50 1.69
N ILE A 425 -3.71 -18.94 2.41
CA ILE A 425 -2.45 -18.46 1.82
C ILE A 425 -1.67 -19.62 1.20
N GLU A 426 -1.57 -20.76 1.89
CA GLU A 426 -0.97 -22.00 1.35
C GLU A 426 -1.67 -22.44 0.05
N GLN A 427 -3.01 -22.55 0.05
CA GLN A 427 -3.80 -22.90 -1.14
C GLN A 427 -3.61 -21.89 -2.28
N ALA A 428 -3.56 -20.60 -1.98
CA ALA A 428 -3.31 -19.57 -2.98
C ALA A 428 -1.92 -19.74 -3.59
N ALA A 429 -0.89 -19.94 -2.75
CA ALA A 429 0.48 -20.15 -3.21
C ALA A 429 0.59 -21.34 -4.16
N GLU A 430 -0.15 -22.42 -3.92
CA GLU A 430 -0.19 -23.59 -4.82
C GLU A 430 -0.91 -23.27 -6.14
N ARG A 431 -2.07 -22.61 -6.09
CA ARG A 431 -2.85 -22.29 -7.31
C ARG A 431 -2.11 -21.30 -8.22
N PHE A 432 -1.40 -20.33 -7.66
CA PHE A 432 -0.60 -19.36 -8.43
C PHE A 432 0.56 -20.01 -9.19
N ASN A 433 1.10 -21.15 -8.74
CA ASN A 433 2.16 -21.86 -9.47
C ASN A 433 1.69 -22.43 -10.83
N GLY A 434 0.37 -22.59 -11.05
CA GLY A 434 -0.18 -23.14 -12.30
C GLY A 434 -1.11 -22.21 -13.09
N LYS A 435 -1.59 -21.11 -12.49
CA LYS A 435 -2.61 -20.21 -13.07
C LYS A 435 -2.33 -18.73 -12.81
N SER A 436 -1.07 -18.32 -12.81
CA SER A 436 -0.66 -16.96 -12.43
C SER A 436 -1.36 -15.88 -13.25
N GLU A 437 -1.36 -15.96 -14.58
CA GLU A 437 -1.91 -14.89 -15.43
C GLU A 437 -3.42 -14.70 -15.26
N GLU A 438 -4.19 -15.80 -15.21
CA GLU A 438 -5.64 -15.81 -14.98
C GLU A 438 -5.96 -15.11 -13.64
N LEU A 439 -5.30 -15.54 -12.56
CA LEU A 439 -5.53 -14.96 -11.23
C LEU A 439 -5.10 -13.50 -11.14
N LEU A 440 -4.00 -13.10 -11.80
CA LEU A 440 -3.58 -11.69 -11.83
C LEU A 440 -4.57 -10.82 -12.62
N LYS A 441 -5.21 -11.35 -13.69
CA LYS A 441 -6.33 -10.67 -14.37
C LYS A 441 -7.51 -10.49 -13.41
N GLU A 442 -7.91 -11.56 -12.71
CA GLU A 442 -9.02 -11.50 -11.74
C GLU A 442 -8.77 -10.47 -10.62
N PHE A 443 -7.55 -10.43 -10.05
CA PHE A 443 -7.20 -9.44 -9.02
C PHE A 443 -7.27 -7.99 -9.55
N ARG A 444 -6.86 -7.74 -10.79
CA ARG A 444 -7.03 -6.43 -11.44
C ARG A 444 -8.50 -6.05 -11.54
N THR A 445 -9.35 -6.95 -12.02
CA THR A 445 -10.81 -6.77 -12.09
C THR A 445 -11.42 -6.51 -10.71
N ILE A 446 -10.97 -7.19 -9.65
CA ILE A 446 -11.41 -6.92 -8.27
C ILE A 446 -11.09 -5.46 -7.88
N GLY A 447 -9.90 -4.96 -8.21
CA GLY A 447 -9.50 -3.57 -7.96
C GLY A 447 -10.39 -2.55 -8.69
N GLU A 448 -10.72 -2.83 -9.96
CA GLU A 448 -11.65 -2.01 -10.75
C GLU A 448 -13.05 -1.97 -10.14
N ILE A 449 -13.57 -3.11 -9.70
CA ILE A 449 -14.89 -3.20 -9.05
C ILE A 449 -14.89 -2.49 -7.70
N ASP A 450 -13.81 -2.58 -6.91
CA ASP A 450 -13.69 -1.82 -5.65
C ASP A 450 -13.78 -0.30 -5.89
N LYS A 451 -13.16 0.20 -6.97
CA LYS A 451 -13.23 1.61 -7.37
C LYS A 451 -14.63 1.96 -7.87
N TRP A 452 -15.19 1.17 -8.78
CA TRP A 452 -16.54 1.36 -9.31
C TRP A 452 -17.60 1.36 -8.20
N TRP A 453 -17.49 0.43 -7.25
CA TRP A 453 -18.40 0.32 -6.12
C TRP A 453 -18.40 1.59 -5.26
N LYS A 454 -17.24 2.21 -5.02
CA LYS A 454 -17.14 3.46 -4.26
C LYS A 454 -17.63 4.66 -5.06
N THR A 455 -17.20 4.79 -6.32
CA THR A 455 -17.50 5.93 -7.19
C THR A 455 -19.00 6.06 -7.46
N TYR A 456 -19.65 4.96 -7.83
CA TYR A 456 -21.02 4.97 -8.33
C TYR A 456 -22.07 4.61 -7.27
N LYS A 457 -21.79 4.87 -5.99
CA LYS A 457 -22.66 4.46 -4.89
C LYS A 457 -24.07 5.05 -5.03
N LYS A 458 -24.15 6.37 -5.27
CA LYS A 458 -25.44 7.07 -5.35
C LYS A 458 -26.23 6.62 -6.57
N GLU A 459 -25.55 6.45 -7.70
CA GLU A 459 -26.12 6.03 -8.97
C GLU A 459 -26.72 4.62 -8.85
N ARG A 460 -26.06 3.69 -8.15
CA ARG A 460 -26.64 2.38 -7.85
C ARG A 460 -27.86 2.46 -6.93
N GLU A 461 -27.80 3.29 -5.90
CA GLU A 461 -28.94 3.50 -4.98
C GLU A 461 -30.15 4.16 -5.69
N GLU A 462 -29.92 5.03 -6.68
CA GLU A 462 -30.97 5.67 -7.49
C GLU A 462 -31.63 4.73 -8.50
N LEU A 463 -30.86 3.75 -9.03
CA LEU A 463 -31.38 2.71 -9.92
C LEU A 463 -32.37 1.79 -9.21
N TYR A 464 -32.15 1.53 -7.92
CA TYR A 464 -32.85 0.55 -7.12
C TYR A 464 -33.47 1.17 -5.87
N LEU A 465 -34.75 1.56 -5.99
CA LEU A 465 -35.48 2.30 -4.95
C LEU A 465 -36.33 1.41 -4.03
N SER A 466 -36.47 0.12 -4.32
CA SER A 466 -37.22 -0.80 -3.44
C SER A 466 -36.40 -1.17 -2.20
N GLU A 467 -37.05 -1.37 -1.05
CA GLU A 467 -36.35 -1.76 0.19
C GLU A 467 -35.58 -3.08 0.03
N GLU A 468 -36.10 -4.01 -0.77
CA GLU A 468 -35.43 -5.28 -1.13
C GLU A 468 -34.15 -5.06 -1.93
N ASP A 469 -34.17 -4.17 -2.94
CA ASP A 469 -33.02 -3.99 -3.83
C ASP A 469 -31.88 -3.21 -3.15
N ILE A 470 -32.20 -2.35 -2.19
CA ILE A 470 -31.21 -1.59 -1.40
C ILE A 470 -30.26 -2.54 -0.64
N VAL A 471 -30.69 -3.77 -0.30
CA VAL A 471 -29.84 -4.77 0.36
C VAL A 471 -28.64 -5.15 -0.53
N PHE A 472 -28.84 -5.27 -1.84
CA PHE A 472 -27.77 -5.56 -2.81
C PHE A 472 -26.76 -4.41 -2.88
N CYS A 473 -27.25 -3.17 -2.96
CA CYS A 473 -26.41 -1.96 -3.00
C CYS A 473 -25.54 -1.81 -1.74
N LYS A 474 -26.05 -2.24 -0.58
CA LYS A 474 -25.33 -2.14 0.70
C LYS A 474 -24.40 -3.32 0.98
N TYR A 475 -24.83 -4.54 0.66
CA TYR A 475 -24.18 -5.77 1.15
C TYR A 475 -23.66 -6.71 0.07
N GLY A 476 -24.04 -6.47 -1.18
CA GLY A 476 -23.80 -7.36 -2.33
C GLY A 476 -22.43 -7.24 -2.98
N LYS A 477 -21.55 -6.31 -2.56
CA LYS A 477 -20.26 -6.06 -3.23
C LYS A 477 -19.49 -7.32 -3.58
N ASN A 478 -19.16 -8.16 -2.58
CA ASN A 478 -18.36 -9.36 -2.79
C ASN A 478 -19.03 -10.36 -3.74
N TYR A 479 -20.35 -10.49 -3.63
CA TYR A 479 -21.16 -11.35 -4.47
C TYR A 479 -21.19 -10.88 -5.92
N PHE A 480 -21.39 -9.58 -6.11
CA PHE A 480 -21.28 -8.94 -7.42
C PHE A 480 -19.88 -9.09 -8.00
N THR A 481 -18.84 -8.95 -7.17
CA THR A 481 -17.46 -9.19 -7.61
C THR A 481 -17.26 -10.61 -8.14
N SER A 482 -17.64 -11.64 -7.38
CA SER A 482 -17.56 -13.03 -7.86
C SER A 482 -18.45 -13.27 -9.09
N TYR A 483 -19.61 -12.63 -9.18
CA TYR A 483 -20.49 -12.71 -10.37
C TYR A 483 -19.83 -12.13 -11.63
N VAL A 484 -19.14 -10.99 -11.49
CA VAL A 484 -18.38 -10.39 -12.59
C VAL A 484 -17.23 -11.28 -13.03
N LEU A 485 -16.46 -11.83 -12.09
CA LEU A 485 -15.36 -12.75 -12.39
C LEU A 485 -15.85 -14.03 -13.09
N ASP A 486 -16.98 -14.58 -12.64
CA ASP A 486 -17.58 -15.80 -13.22
C ASP A 486 -18.15 -15.62 -14.64
N ASN A 487 -18.43 -14.38 -15.05
CA ASN A 487 -19.00 -14.06 -16.36
C ASN A 487 -18.08 -13.19 -17.23
N ASP A 488 -16.88 -12.84 -16.75
CA ASP A 488 -15.86 -12.03 -17.43
C ASP A 488 -16.39 -10.68 -17.99
N TYR A 489 -17.23 -9.98 -17.21
CA TYR A 489 -17.74 -8.66 -17.65
C TYR A 489 -16.63 -7.61 -17.73
N SER A 490 -16.69 -6.80 -18.78
CA SER A 490 -15.86 -5.61 -18.92
C SER A 490 -16.32 -4.48 -17.98
N SER A 491 -15.40 -3.55 -17.66
CA SER A 491 -15.70 -2.42 -16.78
C SER A 491 -16.73 -1.44 -17.33
N GLU A 492 -16.92 -1.43 -18.65
CA GLU A 492 -17.94 -0.64 -19.35
C GLU A 492 -19.36 -1.16 -19.05
N ASP A 493 -19.48 -2.47 -18.79
CA ASP A 493 -20.75 -3.17 -18.63
C ASP A 493 -21.17 -3.35 -17.17
N TYR A 494 -20.41 -2.83 -16.19
CA TYR A 494 -20.68 -3.10 -14.78
C TYR A 494 -22.08 -2.70 -14.30
N PHE A 495 -22.70 -1.67 -14.87
CA PHE A 495 -24.09 -1.33 -14.54
C PHE A 495 -25.10 -2.36 -15.07
N LEU A 496 -24.86 -2.89 -16.28
CA LEU A 496 -25.66 -3.97 -16.84
C LEU A 496 -25.45 -5.26 -16.04
N ALA A 497 -24.19 -5.61 -15.79
CA ALA A 497 -23.81 -6.76 -14.98
C ALA A 497 -24.44 -6.70 -13.58
N PHE A 498 -24.53 -5.50 -12.98
CA PHE A 498 -25.13 -5.33 -11.66
C PHE A 498 -26.64 -5.59 -11.67
N ASP A 499 -27.34 -5.17 -12.72
CA ASP A 499 -28.77 -5.47 -12.90
C ASP A 499 -29.03 -6.97 -13.12
N GLU A 500 -28.22 -7.60 -13.96
CA GLU A 500 -28.29 -9.03 -14.23
C GLU A 500 -27.94 -9.84 -12.98
N PHE A 501 -26.98 -9.39 -12.20
CA PHE A 501 -26.66 -9.93 -10.88
C PHE A 501 -27.87 -9.88 -9.94
N VAL A 502 -28.53 -8.73 -9.77
CA VAL A 502 -29.70 -8.59 -8.88
C VAL A 502 -30.81 -9.54 -9.31
N LYS A 503 -31.14 -9.57 -10.61
CA LYS A 503 -32.16 -10.46 -11.18
C LYS A 503 -31.82 -11.93 -10.98
N SER A 504 -30.57 -12.32 -11.25
CA SER A 504 -30.10 -13.70 -11.11
C SER A 504 -30.21 -14.19 -9.67
N MET A 505 -29.76 -13.37 -8.72
CA MET A 505 -29.82 -13.68 -7.29
C MET A 505 -31.27 -13.76 -6.79
N LYS A 506 -32.15 -12.86 -7.22
CA LYS A 506 -33.60 -12.95 -6.90
C LYS A 506 -34.24 -14.21 -7.47
N ARG A 507 -33.86 -14.63 -8.68
CA ARG A 507 -34.43 -15.82 -9.33
C ARG A 507 -34.03 -17.13 -8.63
N VAL A 508 -32.81 -17.21 -8.08
CA VAL A 508 -32.37 -18.39 -7.30
C VAL A 508 -32.75 -18.33 -5.83
N SER A 509 -33.12 -17.15 -5.32
CA SER A 509 -33.56 -17.03 -3.93
C SER A 509 -34.98 -17.54 -3.78
N HIS A 510 -35.16 -18.53 -2.91
CA HIS A 510 -36.49 -19.06 -2.57
C HIS A 510 -37.27 -18.16 -1.59
N ASN A 511 -36.61 -17.15 -0.99
CA ASN A 511 -37.16 -16.21 -0.01
C ASN A 511 -36.73 -14.77 -0.32
N GLU A 512 -37.29 -13.80 0.42
CA GLU A 512 -36.80 -12.42 0.42
C GLU A 512 -35.32 -12.37 0.82
N ILE A 513 -34.51 -11.62 0.06
CA ILE A 513 -33.07 -11.54 0.26
C ILE A 513 -32.75 -10.53 1.36
N THR A 514 -31.98 -10.98 2.35
CA THR A 514 -31.59 -10.21 3.53
C THR A 514 -30.07 -10.03 3.61
N LEU A 515 -29.62 -9.26 4.59
CA LEU A 515 -28.18 -9.09 4.85
C LEU A 515 -27.46 -10.41 5.18
N ASN A 516 -28.17 -11.42 5.70
CA ASN A 516 -27.60 -12.69 6.13
C ASN A 516 -27.26 -13.60 4.95
N ASP A 517 -27.94 -13.44 3.82
CA ASP A 517 -27.66 -14.20 2.60
C ASP A 517 -26.28 -13.83 2.05
N PHE A 518 -25.90 -12.56 2.16
CA PHE A 518 -24.56 -12.07 1.81
C PHE A 518 -23.46 -12.45 2.82
N LYS A 519 -23.76 -13.25 3.85
CA LYS A 519 -22.79 -13.69 4.87
C LYS A 519 -22.34 -15.15 4.71
N LYS A 520 -23.06 -15.94 3.92
CA LYS A 520 -22.76 -17.35 3.61
C LYS A 520 -22.51 -17.48 2.11
N ASP A 521 -22.14 -18.66 1.62
CA ASP A 521 -21.96 -18.89 0.17
C ASP A 521 -23.19 -19.53 -0.50
N ASP A 522 -24.24 -19.86 0.26
CA ASP A 522 -25.37 -20.68 -0.20
C ASP A 522 -26.14 -20.05 -1.36
N LEU A 523 -26.37 -18.73 -1.30
CA LEU A 523 -27.03 -17.98 -2.38
C LEU A 523 -26.17 -18.01 -3.67
N PHE A 524 -24.85 -17.85 -3.55
CA PHE A 524 -23.96 -17.86 -4.71
C PHE A 524 -23.82 -19.27 -5.30
N LYS A 525 -23.75 -20.31 -4.45
CA LYS A 525 -23.79 -21.70 -4.90
C LYS A 525 -25.08 -22.01 -5.67
N SER A 526 -26.22 -21.57 -5.14
CA SER A 526 -27.51 -21.72 -5.81
C SER A 526 -27.52 -21.06 -7.18
N TYR A 527 -26.89 -19.88 -7.32
CA TYR A 527 -26.67 -19.24 -8.62
C TYR A 527 -25.82 -20.11 -9.56
N LEU A 528 -24.66 -20.60 -9.12
CA LEU A 528 -23.79 -21.45 -9.95
C LEU A 528 -24.48 -22.74 -10.40
N ASP A 529 -25.20 -23.41 -9.49
CA ASP A 529 -25.90 -24.66 -9.76
C ASP A 529 -27.05 -24.48 -10.78
N ASN A 530 -27.62 -23.28 -10.87
CA ASN A 530 -28.73 -22.96 -11.78
C ASN A 530 -28.31 -22.19 -13.04
N LYS A 531 -27.02 -21.87 -13.21
CA LYS A 531 -26.50 -21.01 -14.29
C LYS A 531 -26.84 -21.53 -15.69
N ASP A 532 -26.69 -22.83 -15.91
CA ASP A 532 -26.96 -23.45 -17.21
C ASP A 532 -28.46 -23.52 -17.54
N LEU A 533 -29.32 -23.68 -16.52
CA LEU A 533 -30.77 -23.64 -16.67
C LEU A 533 -31.26 -22.22 -17.02
N MET A 534 -30.58 -21.19 -16.51
CA MET A 534 -30.88 -19.80 -16.85
C MET A 534 -30.49 -19.45 -18.28
N LYS A 535 -29.34 -19.96 -18.77
CA LYS A 535 -28.90 -19.74 -20.17
C LYS A 535 -29.87 -20.36 -21.19
N LYS A 536 -30.43 -21.54 -20.91
CA LYS A 536 -31.39 -22.24 -21.80
C LYS A 536 -32.74 -21.54 -21.99
N THR A 537 -33.05 -20.47 -21.24
CA THR A 537 -34.35 -19.78 -21.37
C THR A 537 -34.38 -18.77 -22.54
N TYR A 538 -33.27 -18.52 -23.24
CA TYR A 538 -33.16 -17.49 -24.30
C TYR A 538 -32.98 -18.03 -25.73
N GLU A 539 -32.88 -19.34 -25.93
CA GLU A 539 -32.81 -19.93 -27.28
C GLU A 539 -34.21 -20.18 -27.82
N ASN A 540 -34.76 -19.18 -28.51
CA ASN A 540 -35.57 -19.26 -29.73
C ASN A 540 -36.46 -18.01 -29.83
N ASP A 541 -36.14 -17.11 -30.75
CA ASP A 541 -37.10 -16.60 -31.75
C ASP A 541 -36.40 -15.58 -32.67
N LYS A 542 -36.83 -15.52 -33.94
CA LYS A 542 -36.29 -14.59 -34.94
C LYS A 542 -36.39 -13.13 -34.46
N VAL A 543 -35.35 -12.33 -34.71
CA VAL A 543 -35.35 -10.86 -34.56
C VAL A 543 -36.34 -10.25 -35.56
N SER A 544 -37.63 -10.31 -35.24
CA SER A 544 -38.69 -9.73 -36.05
C SER A 544 -39.68 -9.00 -35.14
N LYS A 545 -39.22 -7.87 -34.56
CA LYS A 545 -40.00 -6.70 -34.06
C LYS A 545 -39.13 -5.79 -33.18
N PHE A 546 -38.04 -5.22 -33.71
CA PHE A 546 -37.35 -4.13 -33.01
C PHE A 546 -37.91 -2.77 -33.49
N ASP A 547 -38.75 -2.14 -32.68
CA ASP A 547 -39.29 -0.80 -32.96
C ASP A 547 -38.48 0.27 -32.20
N CYS A 548 -37.67 1.03 -32.94
CA CYS A 548 -36.87 2.13 -32.40
C CYS A 548 -37.72 3.25 -31.78
N ASN A 549 -38.91 3.54 -32.30
CA ASN A 549 -39.79 4.58 -31.77
C ASN A 549 -40.43 4.14 -30.45
N GLN A 550 -40.79 2.86 -30.37
CA GLN A 550 -41.29 2.26 -29.13
C GLN A 550 -40.19 2.25 -28.05
N LEU A 551 -38.95 1.90 -28.40
CA LEU A 551 -37.81 2.00 -27.50
C LEU A 551 -37.56 3.45 -27.08
N LEU A 552 -37.55 4.41 -28.00
CA LEU A 552 -37.36 5.83 -27.68
C LEU A 552 -38.42 6.34 -26.71
N THR A 553 -39.69 5.98 -26.93
CA THR A 553 -40.81 6.33 -26.04
C THR A 553 -40.65 5.68 -24.67
N TYR A 554 -40.20 4.43 -24.62
CA TYR A 554 -39.92 3.72 -23.37
C TYR A 554 -38.77 4.39 -22.61
N LEU A 555 -37.68 4.76 -23.30
CA LEU A 555 -36.53 5.44 -22.74
C LEU A 555 -36.91 6.80 -22.16
N GLN A 556 -37.67 7.64 -22.88
CA GLN A 556 -38.12 8.94 -22.40
C GLN A 556 -38.96 8.87 -21.11
N LYS A 557 -39.68 7.77 -20.89
CA LYS A 557 -40.52 7.57 -19.70
C LYS A 557 -39.79 6.94 -18.52
N ASN A 558 -38.78 6.12 -18.78
CA ASN A 558 -38.18 5.24 -17.77
C ASN A 558 -36.72 5.56 -17.44
N ILE A 559 -36.04 6.40 -18.23
CA ILE A 559 -34.70 6.88 -17.89
C ILE A 559 -34.80 7.82 -16.69
N LYS A 560 -34.16 7.43 -15.59
CA LYS A 560 -34.00 8.28 -14.40
C LYS A 560 -32.65 9.00 -14.39
N SER A 561 -31.64 8.42 -15.04
CA SER A 561 -30.29 8.99 -15.14
C SER A 561 -29.56 8.51 -16.40
N ARG A 562 -28.49 9.20 -16.81
CA ARG A 562 -27.67 8.81 -17.98
C ARG A 562 -27.03 7.42 -17.83
N TYR A 563 -26.82 6.95 -16.61
CA TYR A 563 -26.24 5.63 -16.30
C TYR A 563 -27.28 4.50 -16.30
N SER A 564 -28.57 4.87 -16.22
CA SER A 564 -29.66 3.90 -16.30
C SER A 564 -29.99 3.45 -17.72
N ILE A 565 -29.46 4.12 -18.75
CA ILE A 565 -29.88 3.89 -20.13
C ILE A 565 -29.68 2.43 -20.53
N SER A 566 -28.50 1.85 -20.27
CA SER A 566 -28.24 0.45 -20.61
C SER A 566 -29.18 -0.50 -19.87
N VAL A 567 -29.40 -0.29 -18.58
CA VAL A 567 -30.33 -1.08 -17.76
C VAL A 567 -31.77 -0.96 -18.27
N VAL A 568 -32.22 0.25 -18.64
CA VAL A 568 -33.56 0.51 -19.16
C VAL A 568 -33.74 -0.14 -20.54
N ILE A 569 -32.72 -0.13 -21.40
CA ILE A 569 -32.72 -0.87 -22.67
C ILE A 569 -32.82 -2.38 -22.41
N SER A 570 -31.99 -2.95 -21.53
CA SER A 570 -32.05 -4.38 -21.20
C SER A 570 -33.43 -4.80 -20.65
N ASN A 571 -34.03 -3.96 -19.79
CA ASN A 571 -35.39 -4.16 -19.28
C ASN A 571 -36.45 -4.11 -20.39
N TYR A 572 -36.31 -3.19 -21.36
CA TYR A 572 -37.17 -3.13 -22.53
C TYR A 572 -37.05 -4.40 -23.36
N LEU A 573 -35.83 -4.80 -23.71
CA LEU A 573 -35.56 -6.00 -24.50
C LEU A 573 -36.16 -7.24 -23.84
N SER A 574 -35.95 -7.40 -22.53
CA SER A 574 -36.53 -8.48 -21.74
C SER A 574 -38.06 -8.44 -21.71
N LYS A 575 -38.65 -7.26 -21.47
CA LYS A 575 -40.12 -7.09 -21.37
C LYS A 575 -40.84 -7.46 -22.65
N TYR A 576 -40.23 -7.20 -23.80
CA TYR A 576 -40.81 -7.47 -25.11
C TYR A 576 -40.25 -8.74 -25.77
N ASN A 577 -39.48 -9.54 -25.02
CA ASN A 577 -38.84 -10.77 -25.49
C ASN A 577 -38.03 -10.57 -26.79
N ILE A 578 -37.25 -9.49 -26.85
CA ILE A 578 -36.42 -9.13 -27.99
C ILE A 578 -35.03 -9.76 -27.79
N PRO A 579 -34.57 -10.63 -28.71
CA PRO A 579 -33.35 -11.43 -28.53
C PRO A 579 -32.09 -10.67 -28.97
N ILE A 580 -31.88 -9.47 -28.40
CA ILE A 580 -30.63 -8.72 -28.57
C ILE A 580 -29.76 -8.99 -27.34
N GLU A 581 -28.77 -9.87 -27.50
CA GLU A 581 -27.87 -10.30 -26.43
C GLU A 581 -26.79 -9.25 -26.11
N ASN A 582 -26.35 -8.49 -27.12
CA ASN A 582 -25.26 -7.52 -26.99
C ASN A 582 -25.69 -6.16 -27.54
N PHE A 583 -25.69 -5.12 -26.70
CA PHE A 583 -25.89 -3.75 -27.12
C PHE A 583 -25.00 -2.80 -26.31
N ARG A 584 -24.56 -1.69 -26.92
CA ARG A 584 -23.74 -0.66 -26.27
C ARG A 584 -24.40 0.70 -26.36
N VAL A 585 -24.35 1.47 -25.28
CA VAL A 585 -24.86 2.84 -25.23
C VAL A 585 -23.71 3.81 -25.46
N ILE A 586 -23.73 4.53 -26.58
CA ILE A 586 -22.69 5.51 -26.93
C ILE A 586 -23.18 6.92 -26.60
N ASN A 587 -22.49 7.59 -25.67
CA ASN A 587 -22.78 8.99 -25.35
C ASN A 587 -22.14 9.94 -26.37
N ARG A 588 -22.90 10.94 -26.80
CA ARG A 588 -22.44 12.01 -27.70
C ARG A 588 -22.55 13.38 -27.01
N ILE A 589 -21.50 14.20 -27.11
CA ILE A 589 -21.52 15.61 -26.71
C ILE A 589 -21.28 16.45 -27.96
N SER A 590 -22.19 17.39 -28.24
CA SER A 590 -22.12 18.26 -29.42
C SER A 590 -21.92 17.52 -30.75
N GLY A 591 -22.56 16.35 -30.88
CA GLY A 591 -22.49 15.52 -32.09
C GLY A 591 -21.23 14.65 -32.22
N LYS A 592 -20.25 14.76 -31.32
CA LYS A 592 -19.05 13.91 -31.32
C LYS A 592 -19.17 12.80 -30.27
N CYS A 593 -18.73 11.59 -30.65
CA CYS A 593 -18.57 10.49 -29.70
C CYS A 593 -17.48 10.85 -28.68
N CYS A 594 -17.74 10.58 -27.41
CA CYS A 594 -16.79 10.89 -26.33
C CYS A 594 -15.70 9.82 -26.15
N GLU A 595 -15.86 8.66 -26.77
CA GLU A 595 -15.01 7.48 -26.57
C GLU A 595 -14.80 6.71 -27.88
N ALA A 596 -13.66 6.01 -27.97
CA ALA A 596 -13.44 5.00 -28.99
C ALA A 596 -14.32 3.78 -28.67
N TYR A 597 -14.94 3.17 -29.69
CA TYR A 597 -15.95 2.11 -29.51
C TYR A 597 -15.56 0.83 -30.27
N PRO A 598 -14.55 0.06 -29.82
CA PRO A 598 -14.29 -1.24 -30.41
C PRO A 598 -15.42 -2.22 -30.08
N PHE A 599 -15.82 -3.04 -31.06
CA PHE A 599 -16.68 -4.20 -30.80
C PHE A 599 -15.86 -5.29 -30.08
N PRO A 600 -16.43 -6.02 -29.11
CA PRO A 600 -15.80 -7.20 -28.52
C PRO A 600 -15.28 -8.18 -29.59
N GLY A 601 -14.14 -8.85 -29.38
CA GLY A 601 -13.64 -9.86 -30.31
C GLY A 601 -14.62 -11.03 -30.53
N SER A 602 -15.45 -11.32 -29.52
CA SER A 602 -16.56 -12.28 -29.59
C SER A 602 -17.64 -11.87 -30.61
N THR A 603 -17.82 -10.57 -30.87
CA THR A 603 -18.80 -10.04 -31.85
C THR A 603 -18.53 -10.52 -33.27
N PHE A 604 -17.26 -10.79 -33.61
CA PHE A 604 -16.87 -11.28 -34.93
C PHE A 604 -16.62 -12.79 -34.98
N SER A 605 -16.71 -13.47 -33.84
CA SER A 605 -16.41 -14.90 -33.75
C SER A 605 -17.38 -15.74 -34.58
N GLU A 606 -18.65 -15.34 -34.69
CA GLU A 606 -19.65 -16.03 -35.52
C GLU A 606 -19.36 -15.90 -37.04
N ILE A 607 -18.67 -14.82 -37.44
CA ILE A 607 -18.25 -14.59 -38.83
C ILE A 607 -16.92 -15.30 -39.13
N TYR A 608 -16.10 -15.57 -38.11
CA TYR A 608 -14.72 -16.04 -38.25
C TYR A 608 -14.49 -17.51 -37.82
N GLN A 609 -15.33 -18.10 -36.98
CA GLN A 609 -15.14 -19.44 -36.39
C GLN A 609 -15.92 -20.56 -37.11
N MET A 610 -15.83 -20.64 -38.43
CA MET A 610 -16.07 -21.92 -39.12
C MET A 610 -14.79 -22.43 -39.77
N ASN A 611 -14.49 -23.70 -39.46
CA ASN A 611 -13.22 -24.41 -39.58
C ASN A 611 -12.57 -24.45 -40.98
N SER A 612 -11.25 -24.54 -40.95
CA SER A 612 -10.30 -24.81 -42.03
C SER A 612 -10.47 -26.15 -42.79
N GLU A 613 -11.65 -26.78 -42.77
CA GLU A 613 -11.86 -28.10 -43.42
C GLU A 613 -13.14 -28.24 -44.26
N TYR A 614 -14.03 -27.23 -44.33
CA TYR A 614 -15.20 -27.27 -45.22
C TYR A 614 -15.35 -25.93 -45.95
N GLU A 615 -15.84 -25.99 -47.19
CA GLU A 615 -15.97 -24.86 -48.12
C GLU A 615 -16.58 -23.60 -47.47
N ASN A 616 -16.11 -22.44 -47.94
CA ASN A 616 -16.46 -21.09 -47.49
C ASN A 616 -17.98 -20.77 -47.45
N GLU A 617 -18.71 -21.31 -46.48
CA GLU A 617 -20.07 -20.87 -46.15
C GLU A 617 -19.99 -19.84 -45.02
N TYR A 618 -19.86 -18.57 -45.40
CA TYR A 618 -20.10 -17.47 -44.48
C TYR A 618 -21.60 -17.40 -44.16
N ILE A 619 -21.95 -17.21 -42.88
CA ILE A 619 -23.33 -16.86 -42.51
C ILE A 619 -23.68 -15.58 -43.25
N ILE A 620 -24.76 -15.62 -44.04
CA ILE A 620 -25.29 -14.44 -44.72
C ILE A 620 -25.57 -13.40 -43.64
N PHE A 621 -25.05 -12.18 -43.80
CA PHE A 621 -25.18 -11.09 -42.82
C PHE A 621 -26.59 -10.95 -42.21
N ASN A 622 -27.62 -11.14 -43.05
CA ASN A 622 -29.02 -11.05 -42.66
C ASN A 622 -29.49 -12.10 -41.64
N ASP A 623 -28.75 -13.20 -41.55
CA ASP A 623 -28.98 -14.36 -40.69
C ASP A 623 -27.94 -14.44 -39.54
N SER A 624 -26.98 -13.49 -39.49
CA SER A 624 -26.00 -13.39 -38.41
C SER A 624 -26.57 -12.66 -37.18
N LYS A 625 -26.02 -12.92 -35.99
CA LYS A 625 -26.33 -12.16 -34.76
C LYS A 625 -25.84 -10.71 -34.79
N PHE A 626 -25.12 -10.30 -35.84
CA PHE A 626 -24.64 -8.92 -36.00
C PHE A 626 -25.72 -7.95 -36.51
N ARG A 627 -26.78 -8.46 -37.15
CA ARG A 627 -27.90 -7.64 -37.64
C ARG A 627 -28.75 -7.09 -36.50
#